data_AF-A0A916UED7-F1
#
_entry.id   AF-A0A916UED7-F1
#
_cell.length_a   1.000
_cell.length_b   1.000
_cell.length_c   1.000
_cell.angle_alpha   90.00
_cell.angle_beta   90.00
_cell.angle_gamma   90.00
#
_symmetry.space_group_name_H-M   'P 1'
#
loop_
_entity.id
_entity.type
_entity.pdbx_description
1 polymer ?
#
loop_
_entity_poly.entity_id
_entity_poly.type
_entity_poly.pdbx_seq_one_letter_code
_entity_poly.pdbx_strand_id
1 'polypeptide(L)'
;MAIALTDNVRASIIADYQAGEKVAYVAAKHGISRMTVVKTARRAGCEARTSARWTDADRERVLDLWADSNSCKTIARVTGIPRGTAEWIVGKAAILGDARAMPRPRPVRANRAALP
;
A
#
# COMPACT_ATOMS: atom_id res chain seq x y z
N MET A 1 1.14 -35.12 -2.37
CA MET A 1 0.58 -35.38 -1.03
C MET A 1 -0.09 -34.11 -0.53
N ALA A 2 -1.42 -34.10 -0.37
CA ALA A 2 -2.14 -33.00 0.26
C ALA A 2 -2.15 -33.25 1.77
N ILE A 3 -1.36 -32.48 2.52
CA ILE A 3 -1.39 -32.51 3.99
C ILE A 3 -2.75 -31.94 4.39
N ALA A 4 -3.60 -32.77 5.01
CA ALA A 4 -4.81 -32.29 5.65
C ALA A 4 -4.42 -31.23 6.69
N LEU A 5 -4.94 -30.01 6.55
CA LEU A 5 -4.61 -28.88 7.42
C LEU A 5 -5.22 -29.14 8.82
N THR A 6 -4.49 -29.87 9.66
CA THR A 6 -4.89 -30.19 11.03
C THR A 6 -5.07 -28.90 11.84
N ASP A 7 -5.88 -28.95 12.89
CA ASP A 7 -6.20 -27.75 13.68
C ASP A 7 -4.96 -27.13 14.33
N ASN A 8 -3.98 -27.95 14.73
CA ASN A 8 -2.69 -27.49 15.25
C ASN A 8 -1.86 -26.72 14.21
N VAL A 9 -1.87 -27.16 12.95
CA VAL A 9 -1.20 -26.45 11.85
C VAL A 9 -1.88 -25.12 11.59
N ARG A 10 -3.22 -25.06 11.64
CA ARG A 10 -3.97 -23.80 11.51
C ARG A 10 -3.63 -22.81 12.63
N ALA A 11 -3.61 -23.25 13.88
CA ALA A 11 -3.25 -22.40 15.01
C ALA A 11 -1.84 -21.82 14.87
N SER A 12 -0.87 -22.63 14.43
CA SER A 12 0.51 -22.20 14.23
C SER A 12 0.64 -21.19 13.08
N ILE A 13 -0.10 -21.39 11.98
CA ILE A 13 -0.14 -20.43 10.86
C ILE A 13 -0.72 -19.08 11.30
N ILE A 14 -1.78 -19.10 12.13
CA ILE A 14 -2.42 -17.88 12.64
C ILE A 14 -1.45 -17.12 13.56
N ALA A 15 -0.78 -17.82 14.46
CA ALA A 15 0.21 -17.23 15.37
C ALA A 15 1.37 -16.59 14.59
N ASP A 16 1.97 -17.30 13.63
CA ASP A 16 3.06 -16.76 12.79
C ASP A 16 2.57 -15.57 11.93
N TYR A 17 1.33 -15.63 11.42
CA TYR A 17 0.73 -14.53 10.67
C TYR A 17 0.50 -13.29 11.53
N GLN A 18 0.04 -13.46 12.78
CA GLN A 18 -0.19 -12.39 13.75
C GLN A 18 1.12 -11.80 14.28
N ALA A 19 2.17 -12.62 14.41
CA ALA A 19 3.52 -12.19 14.77
C ALA A 19 4.18 -11.26 13.73
N GLY A 20 3.50 -10.99 12.60
CA GLY A 20 4.00 -10.08 11.57
C GLY A 20 4.91 -10.74 10.55
N GLU A 21 5.11 -12.06 10.61
CA GLU A 21 6.00 -12.78 9.72
C GLU A 21 5.48 -12.74 8.26
N LYS A 22 6.36 -12.58 7.26
CA LYS A 22 5.89 -12.44 5.87
C LYS A 22 5.17 -13.72 5.43
N VAL A 23 4.03 -13.59 4.77
CA VAL A 23 3.21 -14.71 4.27
C VAL A 23 4.03 -15.75 3.49
N ALA A 24 5.05 -15.30 2.73
CA ALA A 24 5.95 -16.20 2.02
C ALA A 24 6.79 -17.11 2.95
N TYR A 25 7.28 -16.58 4.07
CA TYR A 25 8.03 -17.36 5.05
C TYR A 25 7.10 -18.31 5.82
N VAL A 26 5.92 -17.84 6.24
CA VAL A 26 4.90 -18.71 6.88
C VAL A 26 4.52 -19.87 5.96
N ALA A 27 4.32 -19.60 4.67
CA ALA A 27 4.03 -20.62 3.67
C ALA A 27 5.15 -21.66 3.54
N ALA A 28 6.41 -21.20 3.48
CA ALA A 28 7.57 -22.08 3.38
C ALA A 28 7.76 -22.93 4.66
N LYS A 29 7.63 -22.31 5.84
CA LYS A 29 7.78 -22.95 7.16
C LYS A 29 6.79 -24.10 7.37
N HIS A 30 5.55 -23.92 6.91
CA HIS A 30 4.48 -24.91 7.07
C HIS A 30 4.26 -25.79 5.83
N GLY A 31 5.06 -25.63 4.77
CA GLY A 31 4.94 -26.42 3.53
C GLY A 31 3.62 -26.24 2.77
N ILE A 32 2.98 -25.07 2.90
CA ILE A 32 1.67 -24.77 2.29
C ILE A 32 1.73 -23.60 1.32
N SER A 33 0.68 -23.44 0.52
CA SER A 33 0.60 -22.29 -0.40
C SER A 33 0.39 -20.98 0.35
N ARG A 34 0.93 -19.87 -0.20
CA ARG A 34 0.69 -18.50 0.28
C ARG A 34 -0.81 -18.17 0.36
N MET A 35 -1.58 -18.66 -0.62
CA MET A 35 -3.04 -18.49 -0.65
C MET A 35 -3.73 -19.19 0.54
N THR A 36 -3.24 -20.37 0.93
CA THR A 36 -3.73 -21.11 2.09
C THR A 36 -3.50 -20.32 3.38
N VAL A 37 -2.30 -19.76 3.57
CA VAL A 37 -2.00 -18.90 4.73
C VAL A 37 -2.99 -17.74 4.84
N VAL A 38 -3.20 -16.99 3.74
CA VAL A 38 -4.11 -15.83 3.71
C VAL A 38 -5.56 -16.25 3.96
N LYS A 39 -6.04 -17.34 3.35
CA LYS A 39 -7.40 -17.85 3.56
C LYS A 39 -7.62 -18.30 5.01
N THR A 40 -6.64 -19.00 5.60
CA THR A 40 -6.71 -19.45 6.99
C THR A 40 -6.75 -18.27 7.95
N ALA A 41 -5.87 -17.28 7.77
CA ALA A 41 -5.85 -16.07 8.59
C ALA A 41 -7.17 -15.28 8.49
N ARG A 42 -7.70 -15.09 7.27
CA ARG A 42 -8.97 -14.40 7.06
C ARG A 42 -10.16 -15.14 7.68
N ARG A 43 -10.19 -16.48 7.58
CA ARG A 43 -11.22 -17.32 8.23
C ARG A 43 -11.15 -17.25 9.76
N ALA A 44 -9.96 -17.05 10.31
CA ALA A 44 -9.77 -16.82 11.73
C ALA A 44 -10.07 -15.38 12.17
N GLY A 45 -10.58 -14.52 11.28
CA GLY A 45 -10.89 -13.12 11.58
C GLY A 45 -9.67 -12.21 11.69
N CYS A 46 -8.48 -12.67 11.31
CA CYS A 46 -7.31 -11.80 11.27
C CYS A 46 -7.49 -10.73 10.20
N GLU A 47 -7.12 -9.49 10.52
CA GLU A 47 -7.15 -8.40 9.56
C GLU A 47 -6.21 -8.69 8.37
N ALA A 48 -6.65 -8.25 7.19
CA ALA A 48 -5.85 -8.36 5.98
C ALA A 48 -4.61 -7.48 6.14
N ARG A 49 -3.44 -8.10 6.29
CA ARG A 49 -2.17 -7.38 6.23
C ARG A 49 -2.02 -6.91 4.82
N THR A 50 -2.21 -5.61 4.59
CA THR A 50 -1.87 -5.01 3.31
C THR A 50 -0.38 -5.31 3.12
N SER A 51 -0.01 -6.04 2.06
CA SER A 51 1.39 -6.28 1.73
C SER A 51 1.98 -4.98 1.22
N ALA A 52 2.11 -4.02 2.11
CA ALA A 52 2.46 -2.70 1.73
C ALA A 52 3.98 -2.66 1.73
N ARG A 53 4.54 -2.78 0.53
CA ARG A 53 5.91 -2.35 0.23
C ARG A 53 6.19 -0.93 0.75
N TRP A 54 5.13 -0.15 0.99
CA TRP A 54 5.14 1.24 1.46
C TRP A 54 4.29 1.36 2.73
N THR A 55 4.93 1.76 3.82
CA THR A 55 4.34 1.93 5.15
C THR A 55 3.34 3.10 5.18
N ASP A 56 2.62 3.26 6.29
CA ASP A 56 1.81 4.47 6.51
C ASP A 56 2.68 5.73 6.55
N ALA A 57 3.87 5.66 7.15
CA ALA A 57 4.82 6.76 7.16
C ALA A 57 5.26 7.17 5.74
N ASP A 58 5.45 6.20 4.83
CA ASP A 58 5.76 6.47 3.43
C ASP A 58 4.60 7.20 2.73
N ARG A 59 3.35 6.87 3.08
CA ARG A 59 2.15 7.52 2.53
C ARG A 59 2.03 8.94 3.05
N GLU A 60 2.19 9.15 4.35
CA GLU A 60 2.18 10.48 4.96
C GLU A 60 3.23 11.37 4.32
N ARG A 61 4.47 10.88 4.17
CA ARG A 61 5.54 11.63 3.51
C ARG A 61 5.22 12.01 2.06
N VAL A 62 4.52 11.14 1.32
CA VAL A 62 4.06 11.45 -0.05
C VAL A 62 3.01 12.56 -0.04
N LEU A 63 2.06 12.51 0.90
CA LEU A 63 0.99 13.49 1.03
C LEU A 63 1.52 14.86 1.47
N ASP A 64 2.47 14.90 2.41
CA ASP A 64 3.10 16.14 2.87
C ASP A 64 3.86 16.81 1.72
N LEU A 65 4.69 16.06 0.99
CA LEU A 65 5.40 16.61 -0.16
C LEU A 65 4.45 17.08 -1.27
N TRP A 66 3.34 16.37 -1.47
CA TRP A 66 2.30 16.77 -2.42
C TRP A 66 1.59 18.07 -2.01
N ALA A 67 1.31 18.24 -0.71
CA ALA A 67 0.78 19.47 -0.14
C ALA A 67 1.76 20.64 -0.29
N ASP A 68 3.07 20.40 -0.15
CA ASP A 68 4.18 21.34 -0.38
C ASP A 68 4.40 21.70 -1.87
N SER A 69 3.39 21.50 -2.71
CA SER A 69 3.44 21.82 -4.13
C SER A 69 4.41 20.99 -4.99
N ASN A 70 4.97 19.89 -4.49
CA ASN A 70 5.84 19.03 -5.30
C ASN A 70 5.05 18.23 -6.35
N SER A 71 5.68 17.95 -7.49
CA SER A 71 5.13 17.04 -8.50
C SER A 71 5.37 15.58 -8.10
N CYS A 72 4.54 14.63 -8.58
CA CYS A 72 4.78 13.20 -8.36
C CYS A 72 6.16 12.73 -8.86
N LYS A 73 6.75 13.41 -9.85
CA LYS A 73 8.12 13.15 -10.32
C LYS A 73 9.16 13.57 -9.27
N THR A 74 8.98 14.72 -8.65
CA THR A 74 9.85 15.21 -7.56
C THR A 74 9.70 14.34 -6.33
N ILE A 75 8.47 14.01 -5.95
CA ILE A 75 8.17 13.11 -4.82
C ILE A 75 8.89 11.78 -5.01
N ALA A 76 8.78 11.18 -6.19
CA ALA A 76 9.44 9.90 -6.47
C ALA A 76 10.96 9.94 -6.32
N ARG A 77 11.59 11.06 -6.69
CA ARG A 77 13.03 11.27 -6.52
C ARG A 77 13.42 11.40 -5.05
N VAL A 78 12.61 12.08 -4.25
CA VAL A 78 12.92 12.39 -2.84
C VAL A 78 12.58 11.22 -1.91
N THR A 79 11.52 10.46 -2.18
CA THR A 79 11.07 9.35 -1.33
C THR A 79 11.56 7.99 -1.82
N GLY A 80 12.03 7.89 -3.07
CA GLY A 80 12.34 6.60 -3.70
C GLY A 80 11.09 5.78 -4.08
N ILE A 81 9.89 6.32 -3.85
CA ILE A 81 8.62 5.68 -4.21
C ILE A 81 8.36 5.92 -5.70
N PRO A 82 8.05 4.90 -6.51
CA PRO A 82 7.78 5.08 -7.94
C PRO A 82 6.64 6.07 -8.19
N ARG A 83 6.76 6.88 -9.25
CA ARG A 83 5.76 7.92 -9.63
C ARG A 83 4.32 7.39 -9.62
N GLY A 84 4.09 6.24 -10.24
CA GLY A 84 2.74 5.64 -10.32
C GLY A 84 2.18 5.24 -8.95
N THR A 85 3.05 4.86 -8.00
CA THR A 85 2.64 4.62 -6.62
C THR A 85 2.33 5.93 -5.91
N ALA A 86 3.15 6.97 -6.08
CA ALA A 86 2.86 8.29 -5.51
C ALA A 86 1.52 8.86 -6.03
N GLU A 87 1.24 8.71 -7.34
CA GLU A 87 -0.04 9.08 -7.95
C GLU A 87 -1.21 8.28 -7.37
N TRP A 88 -1.04 6.97 -7.17
CA TRP A 88 -2.07 6.13 -6.55
C TRP A 88 -2.33 6.53 -5.08
N ILE A 89 -1.28 6.84 -4.31
CA ILE A 89 -1.41 7.29 -2.91
C ILE A 89 -2.22 8.59 -2.85
N VAL A 90 -1.82 9.59 -3.63
CA VAL A 90 -2.51 10.90 -3.69
C VAL A 90 -3.95 10.72 -4.18
N GLY A 91 -4.16 9.96 -5.27
CA GLY A 91 -5.51 9.73 -5.81
C GLY A 91 -6.43 9.03 -4.81
N LYS A 92 -5.92 8.03 -4.07
CA LYS A 92 -6.67 7.34 -3.03
C LYS A 92 -7.02 8.27 -1.86
N ALA A 93 -6.06 9.09 -1.41
CA ALA A 93 -6.29 10.04 -0.34
C ALA A 93 -7.31 11.12 -0.74
N ALA A 94 -7.30 11.58 -2.00
CA ALA A 94 -8.29 12.52 -2.52
C ALA A 94 -9.72 11.93 -2.50
N ILE A 95 -9.88 10.66 -2.90
CA ILE A 95 -11.17 9.95 -2.85
C ILE A 95 -11.68 9.83 -1.40
N LEU A 96 -10.77 9.65 -0.45
CA LEU A 96 -11.08 9.54 0.98
C LEU A 96 -11.25 10.90 1.67
N GLY A 97 -11.12 12.02 0.95
CA GLY A 97 -11.36 13.36 1.46
C GLY A 97 -10.18 13.98 2.23
N ASP A 98 -8.96 13.49 2.05
CA ASP A 98 -7.77 14.13 2.64
C ASP A 98 -7.50 15.47 1.92
N ALA A 99 -7.56 16.57 2.68
CA ALA A 99 -7.35 17.92 2.18
C ALA A 99 -5.97 18.11 1.54
N ARG A 100 -4.95 17.38 1.99
CA ARG A 100 -3.60 17.43 1.41
C ARG A 100 -3.59 16.91 -0.02
N ALA A 101 -4.41 15.91 -0.30
CA ALA A 101 -4.48 15.24 -1.59
C ALA A 101 -5.39 15.92 -2.62
N MET A 102 -6.08 17.00 -2.22
CA MET A 102 -7.06 17.65 -3.07
C MET A 102 -6.41 18.14 -4.38
N PRO A 103 -7.06 17.93 -5.55
CA PRO A 103 -6.47 18.29 -6.83
C PRO A 103 -6.23 19.80 -6.87
N ARG A 104 -5.01 20.18 -7.25
CA ARG A 104 -4.73 21.58 -7.58
C ARG A 104 -5.64 21.99 -8.73
N PRO A 105 -6.17 23.23 -8.74
CA PRO A 105 -6.71 23.78 -9.98
C PRO A 105 -5.61 23.64 -11.03
N ARG A 106 -5.90 22.98 -12.15
CA ARG A 106 -4.95 22.96 -13.28
C ARG A 106 -4.65 24.42 -13.58
N PRO A 107 -3.38 24.84 -13.66
CA PRO A 107 -3.09 26.18 -14.13
C PRO A 107 -3.74 26.28 -15.50
N VAL A 108 -4.77 27.13 -15.62
CA VAL A 108 -5.31 27.52 -16.91
C VAL A 108 -4.11 28.02 -17.67
N ARG A 109 -3.72 27.34 -18.76
CA ARG A 109 -2.67 27.84 -19.63
C ARG A 109 -3.12 29.24 -20.03
N ALA A 110 -2.50 30.27 -19.46
CA ALA A 110 -2.73 31.64 -19.87
C ALA A 110 -2.38 31.68 -21.36
N ASN A 111 -3.39 31.88 -22.21
CA ASN A 111 -3.18 32.02 -23.64
C ASN A 111 -2.22 33.17 -23.85
N ARG A 112 -1.02 32.86 -24.34
CA ARG A 112 -0.03 33.82 -24.79
C ARG A 112 -0.50 34.37 -26.14
N ALA A 113 -1.54 35.19 -26.12
CA ALA A 113 -2.07 35.89 -27.28
C ALA A 113 -2.52 37.30 -26.87
N ALA A 114 -1.54 38.13 -26.54
CA ALA A 114 -1.67 39.58 -26.55
C ALA A 114 -0.25 40.14 -26.70
N LEU A 115 0.08 40.55 -27.92
CA LEU A 115 1.08 41.56 -28.26
C LEU A 115 0.72 42.06 -29.68
N PRO A 116 0.87 43.36 -29.93
CA PRO A 116 -0.03 44.22 -30.72
C PRO A 116 -0.09 43.91 -32.22
#